data_AF-A0A950NKN8-F1
#
_entry.id   AF-A0A950NKN8-F1
#
_cell.length_a   1.000
_cell.length_b   1.000
_cell.length_c   1.000
_cell.angle_alpha   90.00
_cell.angle_beta   90.00
_cell.angle_gamma   90.00
#
_symmetry.space_group_name_H-M   'P 1'
#
loop_
_entity.id
_entity.type
_entity.pdbx_description
1 polymer ?
#
loop_
_entity_poly.entity_id
_entity_poly.type
_entity_poly.pdbx_seq_one_letter_code
_entity_poly.pdbx_strand_id
1 'polypeptide(L)' 'MRTPVAIRPLHELRLFGHRTTQEAPAPVLKLRATSDGWALVGQDDEVVFLATGPRARQECLEFAREHGVLALSS' A
#
# COMPACT_ATOMS: atom_id res chain seq x y z
N MET A 1 -26.78 7.05 -37.87
CA MET A 1 -26.30 8.44 -37.81
C MET A 1 -25.78 8.71 -36.41
N ARG A 2 -24.46 8.80 -36.22
CA ARG A 2 -23.79 9.12 -34.95
C ARG A 2 -22.74 10.20 -35.24
N THR A 3 -22.84 11.31 -34.54
CA THR A 3 -22.03 12.52 -34.68
C THR A 3 -20.58 12.25 -34.24
N PRO A 4 -19.54 12.73 -34.96
CA PRO A 4 -18.17 12.69 -34.48
C PRO A 4 -17.97 13.77 -33.39
N VAL A 5 -17.62 13.34 -32.18
CA VAL A 5 -17.15 14.23 -31.12
C VAL A 5 -15.73 14.66 -31.48
N ALA A 6 -15.55 15.96 -31.69
CA ALA A 6 -14.28 16.61 -31.94
C ALA A 6 -13.37 16.48 -30.71
N ILE A 7 -12.26 15.74 -30.85
CA ILE A 7 -11.16 15.78 -29.89
C ILE A 7 -10.27 16.98 -30.25
N ARG A 8 -10.35 18.05 -29.47
CA ARG A 8 -9.44 19.20 -29.59
C ARG A 8 -8.09 18.85 -28.95
N PRO A 9 -6.95 19.07 -29.63
CA PRO A 9 -5.63 18.75 -29.08
C PRO A 9 -4.96 19.91 -28.33
N LEU A 10 -4.06 19.48 -27.44
CA LEU A 10 -2.92 20.14 -26.79
C LEU A 10 -3.03 21.61 -26.40
N HIS A 11 -3.25 21.84 -25.10
CA HIS A 11 -2.68 23.00 -24.42
C HIS A 11 -1.57 22.51 -23.48
N GLU A 12 -0.39 23.06 -23.77
CA GLU A 12 0.92 22.75 -23.23
C GLU A 12 1.05 22.94 -21.71
N LEU A 13 1.81 21.99 -21.13
CA LEU A 13 2.76 22.17 -20.03
C LEU A 13 2.54 23.36 -19.09
N ARG A 14 1.83 23.09 -17.98
CA ARG A 14 2.24 23.62 -16.67
C ARG A 14 2.73 22.49 -15.78
N LEU A 15 4.04 22.50 -15.59
CA LEU A 15 4.81 21.86 -14.55
C LEU A 15 4.16 22.08 -13.17
N PHE A 16 3.99 20.96 -12.46
CA PHE A 16 3.85 20.82 -11.00
C PHE A 16 2.83 21.71 -10.28
N GLY A 17 1.64 21.13 -10.08
CA GLY A 17 0.71 21.48 -9.01
C GLY A 17 0.01 20.20 -8.58
N HIS A 18 0.66 19.46 -7.68
CA HIS A 18 0.24 18.15 -7.18
C HIS A 18 -1.24 18.19 -6.79
N ARG A 19 -2.09 17.56 -7.62
CA ARG A 19 -3.38 17.07 -7.15
C ARG A 19 -3.02 16.08 -6.06
N THR A 20 -3.20 16.46 -4.81
CA THR A 20 -3.40 15.49 -3.75
C THR A 20 -4.73 14.83 -4.09
N THR A 21 -4.70 13.81 -4.95
CA THR A 21 -5.66 12.73 -4.80
C THR A 21 -5.63 12.42 -3.32
N GLN A 22 -6.75 12.60 -2.64
CA GLN A 22 -6.89 12.18 -1.27
C GLN A 22 -6.78 10.65 -1.31
N GLU A 23 -5.54 10.15 -1.32
CA GLU A 23 -5.24 8.75 -1.12
C GLU A 23 -5.94 8.41 0.18
N ALA A 24 -6.94 7.53 0.09
CA ALA A 24 -7.44 6.86 1.27
C ALA A 24 -6.21 6.43 2.08
N PRO A 25 -6.19 6.63 3.41
CA PRO A 25 -5.02 6.30 4.21
C PRO A 25 -4.57 4.90 3.81
N ALA A 26 -3.32 4.78 3.35
CA ALA A 26 -2.79 3.48 2.98
C ALA A 26 -3.09 2.51 4.12
N PRO A 27 -3.65 1.32 3.84
CA PRO A 27 -3.99 0.39 4.90
C PRO A 27 -2.75 0.22 5.78
N VAL A 28 -2.88 0.27 7.10
CA VAL A 28 -1.72 0.18 8.00
C VAL A 28 -1.63 -1.25 8.49
N LEU A 29 -0.60 -1.98 8.06
CA LEU A 29 -0.27 -3.28 8.64
C LEU A 29 0.69 -3.09 9.81
N LYS A 30 0.48 -3.86 10.88
CA LYS A 30 1.30 -3.90 12.08
C LYS A 30 2.00 -5.25 12.15
N LEU A 31 3.25 -5.26 12.61
CA LEU A 31 3.98 -6.48 12.92
C LEU A 31 3.60 -6.93 14.34
N ARG A 32 3.14 -8.16 14.50
CA ARG A 32 2.82 -8.80 15.78
C ARG A 32 3.65 -10.04 16.00
N ALA A 33 4.35 -10.13 17.13
CA ALA A 33 5.04 -11.35 17.52
C ALA A 33 4.03 -12.44 17.92
N THR A 34 4.29 -13.67 17.50
CA THR A 34 3.53 -14.87 17.89
C THR A 34 4.45 -15.82 18.66
N SER A 35 3.91 -16.93 19.19
CA SER A 35 4.69 -17.91 19.95
C SER A 35 5.85 -18.52 19.15
N ASP A 36 5.68 -18.64 17.82
CA ASP A 36 6.61 -19.35 16.94
C ASP A 36 7.16 -18.46 15.80
N GLY A 37 6.83 -17.17 15.77
CA GLY A 37 7.21 -16.28 14.67
C GLY A 37 6.59 -14.89 14.71
N TRP A 38 6.13 -14.44 13.55
CA TRP A 38 5.59 -13.09 13.34
C TRP A 38 4.39 -13.12 12.41
N ALA A 39 3.43 -12.25 12.68
CA ALA A 39 2.26 -12.01 11.84
C ALA A 39 2.21 -10.55 11.42
N LEU A 40 1.77 -10.30 10.19
CA LEU A 40 1.24 -9.01 9.78
C LEU A 40 -0.24 -8.99 10.07
N VAL A 41 -0.65 -8.03 10.89
CA VAL A 41 -2.06 -7.81 11.21
C VAL A 41 -2.51 -6.47 10.67
N GLY A 42 -3.72 -6.40 10.14
CA GLY A 42 -4.31 -5.14 9.71
C GLY A 42 -4.90 -4.34 10.86
N GLN A 43 -5.74 -3.36 10.52
CA GLN A 43 -6.26 -2.40 11.49
C GLN A 43 -7.25 -3.05 12.47
N ASP A 44 -7.97 -4.07 12.02
CA ASP A 44 -9.01 -4.79 12.77
C ASP A 44 -8.47 -6.10 13.38
N ASP A 45 -7.14 -6.18 13.56
CA ASP A 45 -6.41 -7.35 14.06
C ASP A 45 -6.52 -8.58 13.14
N GLU A 46 -6.95 -8.39 11.89
CA GLU A 46 -7.00 -9.46 10.90
C GLU A 46 -5.61 -9.89 10.47
N VAL A 47 -5.32 -11.19 10.51
CA VAL A 47 -4.02 -11.73 10.07
C VAL A 47 -3.98 -11.74 8.55
N VAL A 48 -3.13 -10.90 7.98
CA VAL A 48 -2.90 -10.79 6.53
C VAL A 48 -1.79 -11.73 6.09
N PHE A 49 -0.78 -11.93 6.93
CA PHE A 49 0.34 -12.82 6.66
C PHE A 49 0.91 -13.39 7.97
N LEU A 50 1.37 -14.63 7.94
CA LEU A 50 1.99 -15.32 9.08
C LEU A 50 3.26 -16.02 8.60
N ALA A 51 4.36 -15.80 9.31
CA ALA A 51 5.60 -16.52 9.10
C ALA A 51 6.13 -17.08 10.43
N THR A 52 6.87 -18.19 10.35
CA THR A 52 7.43 -18.89 11.52
C THR A 52 8.94 -19.04 11.42
N GLY A 53 9.59 -19.19 12.56
CA GLY A 53 11.04 -19.37 12.62
C GLY A 53 11.84 -18.06 12.58
N PRO A 54 13.19 -18.16 12.52
CA PRO A 54 14.09 -17.03 12.77
C PRO A 54 14.03 -15.92 11.72
N ARG A 55 13.50 -16.22 10.53
CA ARG A 55 13.34 -15.25 9.42
C ARG A 55 11.93 -14.66 9.31
N ALA A 56 10.99 -15.11 10.14
CA ALA A 56 9.59 -14.71 10.08
C ALA A 56 9.38 -13.18 10.08
N ARG A 57 10.17 -12.47 10.89
CA ARG A 57 10.12 -11.01 10.94
C ARG A 57 10.48 -10.37 9.60
N GLN A 58 11.54 -10.87 8.97
CA GLN A 58 12.00 -10.35 7.68
C GLN A 58 10.99 -10.68 6.58
N GLU A 59 10.47 -11.91 6.55
CA GLU A 59 9.46 -12.34 5.58
C GLU A 59 8.19 -11.47 5.67
N CYS A 60 7.74 -11.15 6.89
CA CYS A 60 6.64 -10.21 7.09
C CYS A 60 6.96 -8.81 6.55
N LEU A 61 8.18 -8.30 6.77
CA LEU A 61 8.57 -6.97 6.27
C LEU A 61 8.72 -6.95 4.75
N GLU A 62 9.21 -8.02 4.15
CA GLU A 62 9.33 -8.16 2.69
C GLU A 62 7.94 -8.20 2.04
N PHE A 63 7.02 -8.99 2.60
CA PHE A 63 5.62 -9.00 2.18
C PHE A 63 4.99 -7.59 2.29
N ALA A 64 5.12 -6.94 3.44
CA ALA A 64 4.61 -5.57 3.64
C ALA A 64 5.19 -4.57 2.62
N ARG A 65 6.48 -4.71 2.27
CA ARG A 65 7.16 -3.86 1.28
C ARG A 65 6.63 -4.10 -0.13
N GLU A 66 6.48 -5.35 -0.55
CA GLU A 66 5.95 -5.70 -1.88
C GLU A 66 4.51 -5.22 -2.08
N HIS A 67 3.72 -5.19 -1.02
CA HIS A 67 2.34 -4.74 -1.04
C HIS A 67 2.19 -3.23 -0.82
N GLY A 68 3.27 -2.49 -0.57
CA GLY A 68 3.26 -1.03 -0.40
C GLY A 68 2.69 -0.57 0.95
N VAL A 69 2.72 -1.43 1.96
CA VAL A 69 2.01 -1.24 3.23
C VAL A 69 2.98 -1.36 4.41
N LEU A 70 3.83 -0.35 4.62
CA LEU A 70 4.79 -0.37 5.71
C LEU A 70 4.80 0.97 6.46
N ALA A 71 4.18 0.98 7.65
CA ALA A 71 4.31 2.06 8.61
C ALA A 71 5.10 1.55 9.82
N LEU A 72 6.30 2.08 10.03
CA LEU A 72 7.10 1.84 11.24
C LEU A 72 6.76 2.95 12.23
N SER A 73 5.94 2.66 13.24
CA SER A 73 5.82 3.53 14.41
C SER A 73 6.95 3.17 15.38
N SER A 74 7.87 4.13 15.59
CA SER A 74 8.98 4.07 16.56
C SER A 74 8.51 4.06 18.00
#